data_AF-A0A7L3P8F7-F1
#
_entry.id   AF-A0A7L3P8F7-F1
#
_cell.length_a   1.000
_cell.length_b   1.000
_cell.length_c   1.000
_cell.angle_alpha   90.00
_cell.angle_beta   90.00
_cell.angle_gamma   90.00
#
_symmetry.space_group_name_H-M   'P 1'
#
loop_
_entity.id
_entity.type
_entity.pdbx_description
1 polymer ?
#
loop_
_entity_poly.entity_id
_entity_poly.type
_entity_poly.pdbx_seq_one_letter_code
_entity_poly.pdbx_strand_id
1 'polypeptide(L)'
;MGDKPIWEQIGSSFIQHYYQLFDADRTQLGAIYIDASCLTWEGQQFQGKAAIVEKLTSLPFQKIQHSITAQDHQPTPDSCILSMVVGQLKVN
;
A
#
# COMPACT_ATOMS: atom_id res chain seq x y z
N MET A 1 -7.45 -26.62 11.44
CA MET A 1 -7.03 -25.20 11.40
C MET A 1 -8.15 -24.46 10.70
N GLY A 2 -8.80 -23.51 11.37
CA GLY A 2 -9.89 -22.75 10.74
C GLY A 2 -9.35 -21.87 9.62
N ASP A 3 -10.20 -21.58 8.64
CA ASP A 3 -9.86 -20.63 7.58
C ASP A 3 -9.50 -19.27 8.18
N LYS A 4 -8.58 -18.56 7.52
CA LYS A 4 -8.20 -17.19 7.93
C LYS A 4 -9.44 -16.30 7.96
N PRO A 5 -9.54 -15.35 8.91
CA PRO A 5 -10.64 -14.38 8.90
C PRO A 5 -10.71 -13.58 7.60
N ILE A 6 -11.92 -13.16 7.21
CA ILE A 6 -12.14 -12.48 5.93
C ILE A 6 -11.33 -11.18 5.76
N TRP A 7 -11.15 -10.42 6.84
CA TRP A 7 -10.33 -9.20 6.81
C TRP A 7 -8.85 -9.49 6.58
N GLU A 8 -8.34 -10.63 7.07
CA GLU A 8 -6.97 -11.06 6.83
C GLU A 8 -6.79 -11.49 5.37
N GLN A 9 -7.76 -12.20 4.80
CA GLN A 9 -7.73 -12.60 3.39
C GLN A 9 -7.71 -11.38 2.45
N ILE A 10 -8.59 -10.41 2.68
CA ILE A 10 -8.67 -9.19 1.88
C ILE A 10 -7.42 -8.32 2.09
N GLY A 11 -7.02 -8.10 3.35
CA GLY A 11 -5.86 -7.29 3.70
C GLY A 11 -4.58 -7.84 3.09
N SER A 12 -4.30 -9.13 3.24
CA SER A 12 -3.10 -9.76 2.66
C SER A 12 -3.10 -9.71 1.13
N SER A 13 -4.27 -9.88 0.49
CA SER A 13 -4.39 -9.76 -0.97
C SER A 13 -4.13 -8.33 -1.45
N PHE A 14 -4.65 -7.34 -0.73
CA PHE A 14 -4.41 -5.92 -1.02
C PHE A 14 -2.92 -5.57 -0.88
N ILE A 15 -2.26 -6.01 0.20
CA ILE A 15 -0.82 -5.77 0.41
C ILE A 15 0.02 -6.41 -0.69
N GLN A 16 -0.28 -7.66 -1.06
CA GLN A 16 0.39 -8.32 -2.18
C GLN A 16 0.25 -7.51 -3.47
N HIS A 17 -0.97 -7.09 -3.81
CA HIS A 17 -1.22 -6.32 -5.02
C HIS A 17 -0.54 -4.94 -5.00
N TYR A 18 -0.60 -4.24 -3.85
CA TYR A 18 0.02 -2.93 -3.65
C TYR A 18 1.52 -2.97 -3.95
N TYR A 19 2.26 -3.86 -3.28
CA TYR A 19 3.72 -3.91 -3.43
C TYR A 19 4.14 -4.49 -4.78
N GLN A 20 3.35 -5.40 -5.37
CA GLN A 20 3.59 -5.85 -6.76
C GLN A 20 3.51 -4.69 -7.76
N LEU A 21 2.47 -3.84 -7.67
CA LEU A 21 2.37 -2.65 -8.50
C LEU A 21 3.49 -1.66 -8.18
N PHE A 22 3.83 -1.47 -6.91
CA PHE A 22 4.89 -0.55 -6.51
C PHE A 22 6.27 -0.95 -7.07
N ASP A 23 6.58 -2.24 -7.06
CA ASP A 23 7.88 -2.75 -7.52
C ASP A 23 7.95 -2.81 -9.06
N ALA A 24 6.83 -3.06 -9.73
CA ALA A 24 6.76 -3.20 -11.19
C ALA A 24 6.50 -1.88 -11.94
N ASP A 25 5.41 -1.18 -11.58
CA ASP A 25 4.96 0.05 -12.24
C ASP A 25 4.08 0.92 -11.32
N ARG A 26 4.73 1.89 -10.65
CA ARG A 26 4.07 2.80 -9.70
C ARG A 26 3.03 3.70 -10.32
N THR A 27 3.05 3.90 -11.64
CA THR A 27 2.03 4.73 -12.30
C THR A 27 0.62 4.12 -12.18
N GLN A 28 0.55 2.79 -12.00
CA GLN A 28 -0.70 2.05 -11.86
C GLN A 28 -1.27 2.05 -10.44
N LEU A 29 -0.52 2.53 -9.44
CA LEU A 29 -1.02 2.66 -8.07
C LEU A 29 -2.21 3.63 -7.95
N GLY A 30 -2.46 4.46 -8.96
CA GLY A 30 -3.69 5.25 -9.01
C GLY A 30 -4.97 4.42 -8.95
N ALA A 31 -4.97 3.15 -9.38
CA ALA A 31 -6.17 2.30 -9.40
C ALA A 31 -6.70 1.94 -8.01
N ILE A 32 -5.85 1.98 -6.97
CA ILE A 32 -6.19 1.61 -5.59
C ILE A 32 -6.50 2.83 -4.70
N TYR A 33 -6.36 4.04 -5.24
CA TYR A 33 -6.72 5.29 -4.57
C TYR A 33 -7.99 5.89 -5.16
N ILE A 34 -8.71 6.65 -4.34
CA ILE A 34 -9.88 7.44 -4.72
C ILE A 34 -9.60 8.93 -4.52
N ASP A 35 -10.49 9.80 -5.02
CA ASP A 35 -10.29 11.25 -4.96
C ASP A 35 -10.24 11.80 -3.52
N ALA A 36 -10.82 11.10 -2.56
CA ALA A 36 -10.77 11.43 -1.14
C ALA A 36 -9.59 10.80 -0.37
N SER A 37 -8.69 10.06 -1.04
CA SER A 37 -7.57 9.39 -0.39
C SER A 37 -6.53 10.37 0.16
N CYS A 38 -5.83 9.96 1.22
CA CYS A 38 -4.74 10.71 1.83
C CYS A 38 -3.50 9.81 1.94
N LEU A 39 -2.33 10.34 1.59
CA LEU A 39 -1.02 9.71 1.80
C LEU A 39 -0.15 10.60 2.67
N THR A 40 0.50 10.02 3.67
CA THR A 40 1.64 10.63 4.36
C THR A 40 2.89 9.84 4.00
N TRP A 41 3.88 10.51 3.38
CA TRP A 41 5.15 9.91 2.98
C TRP A 41 6.30 10.71 3.60
N GLU A 42 7.10 10.08 4.48
CA GLU A 42 8.23 10.73 5.17
C GLU A 42 7.84 12.08 5.83
N GLY A 43 6.65 12.11 6.46
CA GLY A 43 6.11 13.31 7.12
C GLY A 43 5.40 14.32 6.21
N GLN A 44 5.47 14.17 4.88
CA GLN A 44 4.77 15.03 3.92
C GLN A 44 3.38 14.48 3.58
N GLN A 45 2.37 15.35 3.54
CA GLN A 45 0.98 14.97 3.27
C GLN A 45 0.56 15.28 1.83
N PHE A 46 -0.16 14.35 1.20
CA PHE A 46 -0.69 14.45 -0.15
C PHE A 46 -2.16 14.02 -0.14
N GLN A 47 -3.05 14.91 -0.55
CA GLN A 47 -4.49 14.66 -0.59
C GLN A 47 -4.96 14.50 -2.04
N GLY A 48 -5.76 13.47 -2.27
CA GLY A 48 -6.36 13.14 -3.55
C GLY A 48 -5.48 12.29 -4.45
N LYS A 49 -6.13 11.43 -5.24
CA LYS A 49 -5.50 10.45 -6.13
C LYS A 49 -4.41 11.05 -7.03
N ALA A 50 -4.65 12.22 -7.62
CA ALA A 50 -3.70 12.85 -8.52
C ALA A 50 -2.38 13.22 -7.82
N ALA A 51 -2.44 13.90 -6.67
CA ALA A 51 -1.27 14.29 -5.90
C ALA A 51 -0.49 13.08 -5.35
N ILE A 52 -1.22 12.02 -4.97
CA ILE A 52 -0.62 10.76 -4.51
C ILE A 52 0.19 10.10 -5.64
N VAL A 53 -0.40 9.94 -6.83
CA VAL A 53 0.28 9.30 -7.97
C VAL A 53 1.48 10.14 -8.42
N GLU A 54 1.35 11.46 -8.49
CA GLU A 54 2.46 12.37 -8.79
C GLU A 54 3.61 12.20 -7.78
N LYS A 55 3.30 12.13 -6.48
CA LYS A 55 4.33 11.88 -5.47
C LYS A 55 5.01 10.53 -5.66
N LEU A 56 4.25 9.44 -5.84
CA LEU A 56 4.81 8.09 -5.93
C LEU A 56 5.68 7.89 -7.18
N THR A 57 5.31 8.54 -8.28
CA THR A 57 6.03 8.51 -9.56
C THR A 57 7.25 9.43 -9.58
N SER A 58 7.25 10.52 -8.81
CA SER A 58 8.40 11.44 -8.71
C SER A 58 9.56 10.95 -7.84
N LEU A 59 9.39 9.83 -7.11
CA LEU A 59 10.44 9.31 -6.24
C LEU A 59 11.70 8.91 -7.06
N PRO A 60 12.91 9.30 -6.63
CA PRO A 60 14.13 9.28 -7.45
C PRO A 60 14.80 7.90 -7.50
N PHE A 61 14.07 6.86 -7.86
CA PHE A 61 14.61 5.52 -8.07
C PHE A 61 13.99 4.85 -9.29
N GLN A 62 14.80 4.06 -10.00
CA GLN A 62 14.35 3.33 -11.18
C GLN A 62 13.76 1.97 -10.80
N LYS A 63 14.40 1.25 -9.88
CA LYS A 63 13.95 -0.05 -9.40
C LYS A 63 13.89 -0.06 -7.88
N ILE A 64 12.83 -0.64 -7.36
CA ILE A 64 12.65 -0.90 -5.94
C ILE A 64 12.12 -2.32 -5.77
N GLN A 65 12.47 -2.95 -4.65
CA GLN A 65 11.93 -4.23 -4.26
C GLN A 65 11.56 -4.20 -2.79
N HIS A 66 10.31 -4.53 -2.47
CA HIS A 66 9.84 -4.64 -1.09
C HIS A 66 9.82 -6.10 -0.64
N SER A 67 10.19 -6.34 0.61
CA SER A 67 10.09 -7.63 1.27
C SER A 67 9.33 -7.44 2.58
N ILE A 68 8.15 -8.06 2.68
CA ILE A 68 7.29 -7.95 3.85
C ILE A 68 7.77 -8.92 4.92
N THR A 69 8.08 -8.39 6.11
CA THR A 69 8.51 -9.19 7.26
C THR A 69 7.31 -9.59 8.11
N ALA A 70 6.39 -8.65 8.34
CA ALA A 70 5.16 -8.85 9.09
C ALA A 70 4.05 -7.98 8.51
N GLN A 71 2.82 -8.50 8.56
CA GLN A 71 1.62 -7.76 8.24
C GLN A 71 0.50 -8.19 9.21
N ASP A 72 -0.19 -7.21 9.77
CA ASP A 72 -1.29 -7.41 10.69
C ASP A 72 -2.54 -6.71 10.14
N HIS A 73 -3.70 -7.38 10.23
CA HIS A 73 -4.95 -6.88 9.68
C HIS A 73 -6.05 -6.91 10.73
N GLN A 74 -6.78 -5.80 10.86
CA GLN A 74 -7.89 -5.68 11.81
C GLN A 74 -9.14 -5.12 11.11
N PRO A 75 -10.33 -5.68 11.37
CA PRO A 75 -11.58 -5.03 10.99
C PRO A 75 -11.83 -3.84 11.90
N THR A 76 -12.43 -2.78 11.36
CA THR A 76 -12.82 -1.60 12.13
C THR A 76 -14.35 -1.57 12.34
N PRO A 77 -14.87 -0.83 13.35
CA PRO A 77 -16.31 -0.74 13.59
C PRO A 77 -17.13 -0.19 12.42
N ASP A 78 -16.51 0.64 11.56
CA ASP A 78 -17.07 1.26 10.36
C ASP A 78 -16.93 0.37 9.10
N SER A 79 -16.66 -0.93 9.25
CA SER A 79 -16.52 -1.89 8.15
C SER A 79 -15.34 -1.62 7.20
N CYS A 80 -14.28 -0.99 7.70
CA CYS A 80 -12.99 -0.89 7.01
C CYS A 80 -12.03 -2.00 7.48
N ILE A 81 -10.92 -2.14 6.76
CA ILE A 81 -9.81 -3.02 7.13
C ILE A 81 -8.58 -2.14 7.32
N LEU A 82 -8.04 -2.12 8.53
CA LEU A 82 -6.76 -1.50 8.83
C LEU A 82 -5.64 -2.53 8.66
N SER A 83 -4.64 -2.21 7.85
CA SER A 83 -3.47 -3.06 7.63
C SER A 83 -2.21 -2.33 8.08
N MET A 84 -1.43 -2.96 8.96
CA MET A 84 -0.11 -2.51 9.38
C MET A 84 0.93 -3.42 8.74
N VAL A 85 1.99 -2.83 8.16
CA VAL A 85 3.02 -3.57 7.43
C VAL A 85 4.39 -3.14 7.93
N VAL A 86 5.24 -4.13 8.22
CA VAL A 86 6.65 -3.94 8.56
C VAL A 86 7.48 -4.80 7.62
N GLY A 87 8.53 -4.21 7.05
CA GLY A 87 9.34 -4.88 6.05
C GLY A 87 10.66 -4.18 5.77
N GLN A 88 11.32 -4.68 4.75
CA GLN A 88 12.55 -4.14 4.21
C GLN A 88 12.32 -3.72 2.77
N LEU A 89 13.07 -2.73 2.30
CA LEU A 89 13.09 -2.35 0.90
C LEU A 89 14.53 -2.24 0.40
N LYS A 90 14.72 -2.49 -0.89
CA LYS A 90 15.99 -2.27 -1.58
C LYS A 90 15.74 -1.42 -2.82
N VAL A 91 16.41 -0.27 -2.88
CA VAL A 91 16.49 0.56 -4.08
C VAL A 91 17.73 0.13 -4.87
N ASN A 92 17.56 -0.15 -6.16
CA ASN A 92 18.66 -0.50 -7.07
C ASN A 92 18.83 0.55 -8.17
#